data_AF-A0A7V9P413-F1
#
_entry.id   AF-A0A7V9P413-F1
#
_cell.length_a   1.000
_cell.length_b   1.000
_cell.length_c   1.000
_cell.angle_alpha   90.00
_cell.angle_beta   90.00
_cell.angle_gamma   90.00
#
_symmetry.space_group_name_H-M   'P 1'
#
loop_
_entity.id
_entity.type
_entity.pdbx_description
1 polymer ?
#
loop_
_entity_poly.entity_id
_entity_poly.type
_entity_poly.pdbx_seq_one_letter_code
_entity_poly.pdbx_strand_id
1 'polypeptide(L)'
;MFDRDRTDIGDIDFDFFDESPTTETTREPGSPRRRPRLPTRPPSGGTPLLRLAGLIAGGILLAVVLVLWVSSCREDQKAAEYEDYMRAVGRVGGQSADIGSRLNQLIFSAGVQIEDLQDQLDGLRSEQSQTVRAAEELDPPGPLRRQHQHLIEALELRVSGLNGLARALSQISGLDTGADAAPGTGTGETTTTGTGTQGSGQGSGGTAGAADPTSEAGTLLAEQAARLVASDVVYEDLFQAPSAEVMSEQGVSGAVPTSDFVTNAEFASPNSWKLILDRLTKPPAAGGLHGNRIAAVRWLPGGEELSRTEENTVQASDRLAFEVDVENSGDNQETQVNVSLTIQQSPQPLRKEVTIDAINPGEAETVLFEDLGTPSFGPRTILKVTVEPVAGEENTNNNTAEYVVIFTFG
;
A
#
# COMPACT_ATOMS: atom_id res chain seq x y z
N MET A 1 27.39 -36.06 23.64
CA MET A 1 28.67 -36.40 24.27
C MET A 1 29.78 -35.99 23.33
N PHE A 2 30.29 -34.76 23.48
CA PHE A 2 31.66 -34.37 23.17
C PHE A 2 32.00 -33.20 24.08
N ASP A 3 33.18 -33.31 24.66
CA ASP A 3 33.64 -32.65 25.86
C ASP A 3 34.20 -31.25 25.56
N ARG A 4 34.43 -30.52 26.65
CA ARG A 4 34.82 -29.12 26.76
C ARG A 4 36.10 -28.77 25.99
N ASP A 5 36.16 -27.52 25.53
CA ASP A 5 37.39 -26.75 25.77
C ASP A 5 37.06 -25.31 26.18
N ARG A 6 37.76 -24.87 27.23
CA ARG A 6 37.49 -23.68 28.04
C ARG A 6 38.67 -22.75 27.82
N THR A 7 38.50 -21.68 27.05
CA THR A 7 39.54 -20.67 26.87
C THR A 7 39.52 -19.70 28.05
N ASP A 8 40.50 -19.89 28.95
CA ASP A 8 41.06 -18.86 29.83
C ASP A 8 41.58 -17.69 28.98
N ILE A 9 41.16 -16.47 29.30
CA ILE A 9 41.86 -15.25 28.88
C ILE A 9 42.50 -14.69 30.14
N GLY A 10 43.81 -14.93 30.25
CA GLY A 10 44.67 -14.41 31.32
C GLY A 10 45.17 -12.99 31.05
N ASP A 11 45.60 -12.38 32.16
CA ASP A 11 46.50 -11.25 32.35
C ASP A 11 46.17 -9.91 31.70
N ILE A 12 45.50 -9.07 32.50
CA ILE A 12 45.52 -7.61 32.38
C ILE A 12 46.68 -7.11 33.25
N ASP A 13 47.77 -6.73 32.60
CA ASP A 13 48.93 -6.08 33.23
C ASP A 13 48.61 -4.59 33.48
N PHE A 14 48.44 -4.22 34.75
CA PHE A 14 48.19 -2.86 35.20
C PHE A 14 49.49 -2.23 35.69
N ASP A 15 50.12 -1.41 34.85
CA ASP A 15 51.33 -0.69 35.21
C ASP A 15 50.99 0.68 35.87
N PHE A 16 50.96 0.63 37.20
CA PHE A 16 51.64 1.55 38.13
C PHE A 16 51.71 3.05 37.79
N PHE A 17 50.87 3.86 38.44
CA PHE A 17 51.22 5.24 38.80
C PHE A 17 51.37 5.34 40.32
N ASP A 18 52.61 5.58 40.73
CA ASP A 18 53.11 5.70 42.09
C ASP A 18 52.44 6.84 42.87
N GLU A 19 52.26 6.61 44.17
CA GLU A 19 51.60 7.50 45.14
C GLU A 19 52.36 8.82 45.39
N SER A 20 51.62 9.87 45.74
CA SER A 20 52.12 10.96 46.60
C SER A 20 50.98 11.43 47.53
N PRO A 21 51.11 11.30 48.86
CA PRO A 21 50.04 11.65 49.79
C PRO A 21 49.95 13.17 50.01
N THR A 22 48.79 13.77 49.77
CA THR A 22 48.53 15.17 50.17
C THR A 22 48.02 15.26 51.60
N THR A 23 48.90 15.78 52.47
CA THR A 23 48.70 16.15 53.88
C THR A 23 47.70 17.29 54.08
N GLU A 24 46.77 17.11 55.02
CA GLU A 24 46.00 18.19 55.66
C GLU A 24 46.95 19.14 56.43
N THR A 25 46.74 20.46 56.33
CA THR A 25 47.48 21.44 57.12
C THR A 25 46.53 22.34 57.92
N THR A 26 46.52 22.11 59.23
CA THR A 26 46.00 22.98 60.29
C THR A 26 46.71 24.34 60.28
N ARG A 27 45.99 25.45 60.44
CA ARG A 27 46.56 26.81 60.48
C ARG A 27 46.15 27.54 61.76
N GLU A 28 47.15 27.89 62.58
CA GLU A 28 47.07 28.77 63.76
C GLU A 28 47.70 30.16 63.46
N PRO A 29 47.52 31.18 64.33
CA PRO A 29 47.36 32.60 63.93
C PRO A 29 48.61 33.50 64.11
N GLY A 30 48.65 34.64 63.39
CA GLY A 30 49.49 35.81 63.76
C GLY A 30 49.91 36.81 62.65
N SER A 31 49.22 37.98 62.61
CA SER A 31 49.60 39.41 62.36
C SER A 31 50.76 39.88 61.41
N PRO A 32 50.85 41.17 60.98
CA PRO A 32 49.83 42.10 60.44
C PRO A 32 50.25 42.86 59.14
N ARG A 33 49.22 43.27 58.36
CA ARG A 33 49.08 44.45 57.45
C ARG A 33 50.21 44.90 56.49
N ARG A 34 49.88 44.88 55.18
CA ARG A 34 50.08 46.01 54.23
C ARG A 34 48.83 46.21 53.37
N ARG A 35 48.29 47.43 53.32
CA ARG A 35 47.07 47.81 52.59
C ARG A 35 47.39 48.11 51.12
N PRO A 36 46.64 47.56 50.14
CA PRO A 36 46.64 48.06 48.77
C PRO A 36 45.79 49.35 48.66
N ARG A 37 46.27 50.31 47.88
CA ARG A 37 45.57 51.57 47.56
C ARG A 37 44.42 51.30 46.59
N LEU A 38 43.23 51.82 46.91
CA LEU A 38 42.03 51.79 46.07
C LEU A 38 42.18 52.70 44.83
N PRO A 39 41.64 52.31 43.66
CA PRO A 39 41.30 53.26 42.60
C PRO A 39 40.05 54.06 42.96
N THR A 40 40.06 55.33 42.59
CA THR A 40 39.02 56.33 42.77
C THR A 40 37.77 56.03 41.95
N ARG A 41 36.61 56.07 42.63
CA ARG A 41 35.26 55.91 42.07
C ARG A 41 34.77 57.23 41.46
N PRO A 42 34.15 57.26 40.27
CA PRO A 42 33.46 58.45 39.75
C PRO A 42 32.12 58.65 40.47
N PRO A 43 31.58 59.89 40.51
CA PRO A 43 30.43 60.23 41.34
C PRO A 43 29.16 59.53 40.85
N SER A 44 28.47 58.89 41.79
CA SER A 44 27.15 58.29 41.58
C SER A 44 26.07 59.36 41.75
N GLY A 45 25.43 59.72 40.64
CA GLY A 45 24.08 60.26 40.62
C GLY A 45 23.11 59.18 40.14
N GLY A 46 22.09 58.85 40.92
CA GLY A 46 20.95 58.03 40.51
C GLY A 46 20.97 56.56 40.99
N THR A 47 20.21 56.30 42.06
CA THR A 47 19.53 55.03 42.43
C THR A 47 20.33 53.70 42.27
N PRO A 48 21.24 53.38 43.20
CA PRO A 48 22.02 52.13 43.18
C PRO A 48 21.18 50.84 43.31
N LEU A 49 19.97 50.90 43.89
CA LEU A 49 19.04 49.76 43.96
C LEU A 49 18.38 49.43 42.61
N LEU A 50 18.18 50.42 41.73
CA LEU A 50 17.57 50.22 40.41
C LEU A 50 18.52 49.52 39.43
N ARG A 51 19.83 49.78 39.50
CA ARG A 51 20.84 49.09 38.67
C ARG A 51 21.00 47.62 39.04
N LEU A 52 20.96 47.29 40.34
CA LEU A 52 21.05 45.90 40.80
C LEU A 52 19.78 45.13 40.45
N ALA A 53 18.60 45.71 40.66
CA ALA A 53 17.33 45.12 40.26
C ALA A 53 17.25 44.90 38.73
N GLY A 54 17.75 45.86 37.93
CA GLY A 54 17.83 45.72 36.48
C GLY A 54 18.77 44.61 36.01
N LEU A 55 19.93 44.41 36.66
CA LEU A 55 20.86 43.32 36.34
C LEU A 55 20.30 41.94 36.71
N ILE A 56 19.62 41.83 37.85
CA ILE A 56 18.97 40.58 38.27
C ILE A 56 17.81 40.26 37.32
N ALA A 57 16.95 41.23 37.02
CA ALA A 57 15.84 41.05 36.07
C ALA A 57 16.35 40.70 34.66
N GLY A 58 17.42 41.36 34.19
CA GLY A 58 18.06 41.05 32.91
C GLY A 58 18.73 39.68 32.87
N GLY A 59 19.36 39.25 33.96
CA GLY A 59 19.96 37.91 34.09
C GLY A 59 18.91 36.80 34.14
N ILE A 60 17.79 37.01 34.85
CA ILE A 60 16.64 36.10 34.86
C ILE A 60 16.01 36.04 33.47
N LEU A 61 15.81 37.17 32.80
CA LEU A 61 15.25 37.21 31.45
C LEU A 61 16.15 36.52 30.43
N LEU A 62 17.47 36.72 30.54
CA LEU A 62 18.46 36.00 29.73
C LEU A 62 18.38 34.50 29.99
N ALA A 63 18.32 34.06 31.26
CA ALA A 63 18.20 32.65 31.61
C ALA A 63 16.90 32.02 31.09
N VAL A 64 15.77 32.74 31.15
CA VAL A 64 14.48 32.30 30.59
C VAL A 64 14.56 32.18 29.07
N VAL A 65 15.14 33.16 28.37
CA VAL A 65 15.34 33.08 26.91
C VAL A 65 16.26 31.92 26.54
N LEU A 66 17.32 31.68 27.32
CA LEU A 66 18.27 30.59 27.09
C LEU A 66 17.62 29.22 27.32
N VAL A 67 16.78 29.07 28.34
CA VAL A 67 15.98 27.86 28.58
C VAL A 67 14.96 27.63 27.47
N LEU A 68 14.25 28.68 27.05
CA LEU A 68 13.28 28.61 25.94
C LEU A 68 13.94 28.29 24.59
N TRP A 69 15.16 28.79 24.36
CA TRP A 69 15.95 28.48 23.17
C TRP A 69 16.47 27.02 23.17
N VAL A 70 16.87 26.50 24.34
CA VAL A 70 17.29 25.10 24.48
C VAL A 70 16.10 24.13 24.39
N SER A 71 14.90 24.53 24.85
CA SER A 71 13.70 23.71 24.69
C SER A 71 13.19 23.70 23.25
N SER A 72 13.28 24.81 22.51
CA SER A 72 12.83 24.84 21.11
C SER A 72 13.68 23.94 20.20
N CYS A 73 15.01 23.91 20.39
CA CYS A 73 15.87 23.01 19.61
C CYS A 73 15.58 21.50 19.82
N ARG A 74 15.03 21.11 20.98
CA ARG A 74 14.70 19.70 21.27
C ARG A 74 13.34 19.30 20.70
N GLU A 75 12.38 20.20 20.69
CA GLU A 75 11.08 19.98 20.05
C GLU A 75 11.23 19.91 18.52
N ASP A 76 12.03 20.81 17.95
CA ASP A 76 12.35 20.80 16.52
C ASP A 76 13.09 19.51 16.10
N GLN A 77 14.01 19.01 16.95
CA GLN A 77 14.73 17.76 16.70
C GLN A 77 13.79 16.54 16.70
N LYS A 78 12.82 16.48 17.63
CA LYS A 78 11.85 15.39 17.71
C LYS A 78 10.93 15.40 16.49
N ALA A 79 10.40 16.55 16.10
CA ALA A 79 9.54 16.65 14.93
C ALA A 79 10.29 16.19 13.65
N ALA A 80 11.56 16.61 13.50
CA ALA A 80 12.40 16.19 12.39
C ALA A 80 12.66 14.67 12.36
N GLU A 81 12.92 14.03 13.51
CA GLU A 81 13.12 12.58 13.61
C GLU A 81 11.91 11.80 13.10
N TYR A 82 10.70 12.20 13.51
CA TYR A 82 9.46 11.56 13.06
C TYR A 82 9.17 11.83 11.59
N GLU A 83 9.41 13.06 11.12
CA GLU A 83 9.21 13.40 9.71
C GLU A 83 10.18 12.61 8.81
N ASP A 84 11.45 12.50 9.19
CA ASP A 84 12.46 11.73 8.47
C ASP A 84 12.11 10.24 8.43
N TYR A 85 11.69 9.69 9.58
CA TYR A 85 11.21 8.31 9.66
C TYR A 85 9.98 8.07 8.78
N MET A 86 8.95 8.92 8.86
CA MET A 86 7.74 8.77 8.04
C MET A 86 8.03 8.97 6.55
N ARG A 87 8.98 9.83 6.19
CA ARG A 87 9.46 9.95 4.80
C ARG A 87 10.18 8.68 4.34
N ALA A 88 10.90 8.00 5.22
CA ALA A 88 11.55 6.73 4.90
C ALA A 88 10.52 5.60 4.75
N VAL A 89 9.57 5.50 5.67
CA VAL A 89 8.42 4.58 5.55
C VAL A 89 7.67 4.84 4.25
N GLY A 90 7.41 6.10 3.88
CA GLY A 90 6.70 6.43 2.64
C GLY A 90 7.42 5.94 1.39
N ARG A 91 8.76 5.91 1.38
CA ARG A 91 9.53 5.32 0.27
C ARG A 91 9.36 3.80 0.22
N VAL A 92 9.46 3.12 1.35
CA VAL A 92 9.28 1.65 1.46
C VAL A 92 7.86 1.25 1.08
N GLY A 93 6.86 1.93 1.65
CA GLY A 93 5.44 1.71 1.39
C GLY A 93 5.06 1.99 -0.06
N GLY A 94 5.59 3.07 -0.64
CA GLY A 94 5.40 3.40 -2.06
C GLY A 94 5.98 2.34 -2.99
N GLN A 95 7.23 1.90 -2.75
CA GLN A 95 7.85 0.81 -3.52
C GLN A 95 7.04 -0.49 -3.41
N SER A 96 6.51 -0.81 -2.22
CA SER A 96 5.67 -1.98 -2.04
C SER A 96 4.34 -1.86 -2.81
N ALA A 97 3.69 -0.69 -2.78
CA ALA A 97 2.47 -0.43 -3.53
C ALA A 97 2.68 -0.52 -5.06
N ASP A 98 3.83 -0.03 -5.55
CA ASP A 98 4.21 -0.13 -6.97
C ASP A 98 4.43 -1.60 -7.41
N ILE A 99 4.96 -2.45 -6.52
CA ILE A 99 5.07 -3.89 -6.75
C ILE A 99 3.68 -4.51 -6.85
N GLY A 100 2.78 -4.19 -5.92
CA GLY A 100 1.38 -4.66 -5.93
C GLY A 100 0.62 -4.24 -7.20
N SER A 101 0.80 -3.00 -7.64
CA SER A 101 0.20 -2.50 -8.89
C SER A 101 0.73 -3.24 -10.13
N ARG A 102 2.04 -3.49 -10.20
CA ARG A 102 2.64 -4.30 -11.28
C ARG A 102 2.19 -5.76 -11.24
N LEU A 103 2.00 -6.33 -10.04
CA LEU A 103 1.43 -7.66 -9.87
C LEU A 103 0.00 -7.73 -10.42
N ASN A 104 -0.84 -6.74 -10.09
CA ASN A 104 -2.20 -6.65 -10.61
C ASN A 104 -2.20 -6.58 -12.14
N GLN A 105 -1.37 -5.71 -12.72
CA GLN A 105 -1.21 -5.64 -14.17
C GLN A 105 -0.76 -6.98 -14.76
N LEU A 106 0.24 -7.63 -14.16
CA LEU A 106 0.78 -8.91 -14.65
C LEU A 106 -0.26 -10.04 -14.66
N ILE A 107 -1.07 -10.18 -13.60
CA ILE A 107 -2.05 -11.26 -13.48
C ILE A 107 -3.29 -11.00 -14.35
N PHE A 108 -3.73 -9.75 -14.39
CA PHE A 108 -5.02 -9.41 -14.99
C PHE A 108 -4.93 -8.89 -16.41
N SER A 109 -3.77 -8.38 -16.87
CA SER A 109 -3.56 -8.08 -18.29
C SER A 109 -3.53 -9.35 -19.14
N ALA A 110 -3.97 -9.24 -20.40
CA ALA A 110 -3.92 -10.34 -21.35
C ALA A 110 -2.55 -10.46 -22.04
N GLY A 111 -2.23 -11.67 -22.50
CA GLY A 111 -1.13 -11.92 -23.45
C GLY A 111 0.17 -12.43 -22.85
N VAL A 112 0.27 -12.60 -21.53
CA VAL A 112 1.47 -13.17 -20.88
C VAL A 112 1.37 -14.70 -20.85
N GLN A 113 2.38 -15.40 -21.36
CA GLN A 113 2.47 -16.86 -21.24
C GLN A 113 2.79 -17.26 -19.79
N ILE A 114 2.49 -18.50 -19.40
CA ILE A 114 2.73 -18.97 -18.03
C ILE A 114 4.22 -18.85 -17.65
N GLU A 115 5.14 -19.12 -18.58
CA GLU A 115 6.58 -19.00 -18.34
C GLU A 115 7.00 -17.54 -18.11
N ASP A 116 6.54 -16.61 -18.94
CA ASP A 116 6.82 -15.18 -18.78
C ASP A 116 6.21 -14.63 -17.49
N LEU A 117 5.03 -15.13 -17.11
CA LEU A 117 4.35 -14.80 -15.87
C LEU A 117 5.18 -15.24 -14.65
N GLN A 118 5.77 -16.44 -14.69
CA GLN A 118 6.63 -16.94 -13.62
C GLN A 118 7.90 -16.09 -13.47
N ASP A 119 8.58 -15.79 -14.57
CA ASP A 119 9.81 -14.98 -14.55
C ASP A 119 9.56 -13.57 -14.00
N GLN A 120 8.46 -12.93 -14.42
CA GLN A 120 8.09 -11.60 -13.93
C GLN A 120 7.68 -11.63 -12.45
N LEU A 121 6.93 -12.65 -12.02
CA LEU A 121 6.55 -12.83 -10.62
C LEU A 121 7.77 -13.06 -9.72
N ASP A 122 8.78 -13.79 -10.19
CA ASP A 122 10.04 -13.98 -9.46
C ASP A 122 10.82 -12.66 -9.29
N GLY A 123 10.78 -11.79 -10.30
CA GLY A 123 11.27 -10.41 -10.20
C GLY A 123 10.59 -9.63 -9.08
N LEU A 124 9.25 -9.61 -9.08
CA LEU A 124 8.44 -8.90 -8.07
C LEU A 124 8.68 -9.44 -6.66
N ARG A 125 8.82 -10.77 -6.50
CA ARG A 125 9.15 -11.43 -5.22
C ARG A 125 10.51 -11.00 -4.67
N SER A 126 11.51 -10.97 -5.54
CA SER A 126 12.87 -10.54 -5.19
C SER A 126 12.88 -9.07 -4.78
N GLU A 127 12.15 -8.22 -5.49
CA GLU A 127 12.02 -6.79 -5.19
C GLU A 127 11.31 -6.57 -3.85
N GLN A 128 10.20 -7.25 -3.59
CA GLN A 128 9.48 -7.13 -2.31
C GLN A 128 10.33 -7.60 -1.12
N SER A 129 11.15 -8.64 -1.31
CA SER A 129 12.10 -9.11 -0.30
C SER A 129 13.23 -8.10 -0.03
N GLN A 130 13.56 -7.24 -0.99
CA GLN A 130 14.46 -6.11 -0.78
C GLN A 130 13.76 -4.99 -0.02
N THR A 131 12.48 -4.72 -0.31
CA THR A 131 11.66 -3.75 0.41
C THR A 131 11.51 -4.09 1.89
N VAL A 132 11.33 -5.37 2.25
CA VAL A 132 11.33 -5.83 3.65
C VAL A 132 12.67 -5.51 4.33
N ARG A 133 13.80 -5.87 3.70
CA ARG A 133 15.13 -5.58 4.26
C ARG A 133 15.39 -4.08 4.43
N ALA A 134 14.97 -3.27 3.47
CA ALA A 134 15.06 -1.82 3.58
C ALA A 134 14.22 -1.27 4.74
N ALA A 135 13.07 -1.91 5.04
CA ALA A 135 12.25 -1.57 6.20
C ALA A 135 12.94 -1.96 7.52
N GLU A 136 13.52 -3.15 7.60
CA GLU A 136 14.26 -3.64 8.78
C GLU A 136 15.49 -2.78 9.14
N GLU A 137 16.09 -2.11 8.15
CA GLU A 137 17.21 -1.21 8.33
C GLU A 137 16.81 0.20 8.81
N LEU A 138 15.51 0.53 8.85
CA LEU A 138 15.05 1.82 9.36
C LEU A 138 15.23 1.91 10.88
N ASP A 139 15.49 3.12 11.37
CA ASP A 139 15.56 3.41 12.81
C ASP A 139 14.29 4.15 13.25
N PRO A 140 13.26 3.43 13.77
CA PRO A 140 12.02 4.05 14.22
C PRO A 140 12.21 4.82 15.53
N PRO A 141 11.55 5.99 15.69
CA PRO A 141 11.45 6.67 16.96
C PRO A 141 10.98 5.73 18.06
N GLY A 142 11.55 5.85 19.26
CA GLY A 142 11.31 4.91 20.36
C GLY A 142 9.85 4.50 20.57
N PRO A 143 8.88 5.46 20.64
CA PRO A 143 7.46 5.16 20.77
C PRO A 143 6.82 4.39 19.60
N LEU A 144 7.37 4.48 18.39
CA LEU A 144 6.86 3.84 17.17
C LEU A 144 7.45 2.44 16.92
N ARG A 145 8.36 1.95 17.77
CA ARG A 145 9.03 0.65 17.56
C ARG A 145 8.07 -0.53 17.45
N ARG A 146 6.94 -0.52 18.17
CA ARG A 146 5.93 -1.57 18.07
C ARG A 146 5.22 -1.50 16.71
N GLN A 147 4.78 -0.33 16.31
CA GLN A 147 4.12 -0.12 15.02
C GLN A 147 5.05 -0.48 13.86
N HIS A 148 6.34 -0.15 13.97
CA HIS A 148 7.34 -0.55 13.00
C HIS A 148 7.45 -2.08 12.83
N GLN A 149 7.27 -2.87 13.89
CA GLN A 149 7.20 -4.33 13.75
C GLN A 149 5.99 -4.78 12.92
N HIS A 150 4.83 -4.14 13.10
CA HIS A 150 3.64 -4.42 12.30
C HIS A 150 3.78 -3.98 10.83
N LEU A 151 4.54 -2.92 10.56
CA LEU A 151 4.94 -2.57 9.20
C LEU A 151 5.73 -3.72 8.54
N ILE A 152 6.72 -4.28 9.25
CA ILE A 152 7.50 -5.42 8.75
C ILE A 152 6.59 -6.64 8.54
N GLU A 153 5.73 -6.97 9.50
CA GLU A 153 4.78 -8.09 9.39
C GLU A 153 3.88 -7.97 8.15
N ALA A 154 3.35 -6.77 7.85
CA ALA A 154 2.59 -6.52 6.64
C ALA A 154 3.43 -6.77 5.37
N LEU A 155 4.66 -6.26 5.32
CA LEU A 155 5.55 -6.45 4.18
C LEU A 155 5.96 -7.92 3.99
N GLU A 156 6.16 -8.67 5.07
CA GLU A 156 6.42 -10.11 5.05
C GLU A 156 5.20 -10.92 4.57
N LEU A 157 3.98 -10.53 4.95
CA LEU A 157 2.76 -11.12 4.39
C LEU A 157 2.67 -10.93 2.88
N ARG A 158 3.10 -9.78 2.36
CA ARG A 158 3.21 -9.53 0.91
C ARG A 158 4.21 -10.48 0.25
N VAL A 159 5.40 -10.63 0.82
CA VAL A 159 6.39 -11.64 0.36
C VAL A 159 5.80 -13.05 0.39
N SER A 160 5.12 -13.41 1.48
CA SER A 160 4.48 -14.73 1.66
C SER A 160 3.40 -14.99 0.62
N GLY A 161 2.54 -14.01 0.33
CA GLY A 161 1.52 -14.10 -0.72
C GLY A 161 2.12 -14.27 -2.11
N LEU A 162 3.12 -13.46 -2.47
CA LEU A 162 3.82 -13.58 -3.76
C LEU A 162 4.52 -14.94 -3.91
N ASN A 163 5.19 -15.42 -2.85
CA ASN A 163 5.80 -16.76 -2.79
C ASN A 163 4.76 -17.88 -2.90
N GLY A 164 3.57 -17.68 -2.34
CA GLY A 164 2.44 -18.59 -2.48
C GLY A 164 1.97 -18.69 -3.92
N LEU A 165 1.73 -17.54 -4.56
CA LEU A 165 1.28 -17.47 -5.95
C LEU A 165 2.26 -18.17 -6.91
N ALA A 166 3.56 -17.90 -6.78
CA ALA A 166 4.57 -18.54 -7.64
C ALA A 166 4.60 -20.06 -7.47
N ARG A 167 4.46 -20.56 -6.23
CA ARG A 167 4.40 -22.01 -5.96
C ARG A 167 3.12 -22.64 -6.51
N ALA A 168 1.98 -21.96 -6.41
CA ALA A 168 0.73 -22.45 -6.97
C ALA A 168 0.78 -22.49 -8.51
N LEU A 169 1.29 -21.45 -9.17
CA LEU A 169 1.43 -21.40 -10.64
C LEU A 169 2.38 -22.49 -11.18
N SER A 170 3.51 -22.73 -10.51
CA SER A 170 4.44 -23.79 -10.91
C SER A 170 3.85 -25.19 -10.76
N GLN A 171 3.03 -25.44 -9.74
CA GLN A 171 2.29 -26.71 -9.61
C GLN A 171 1.33 -26.93 -10.77
N ILE A 172 0.63 -25.90 -11.22
CA ILE A 172 -0.33 -25.97 -12.33
C ILE A 172 0.38 -26.27 -13.66
N SER A 173 1.51 -25.61 -13.91
CA SER A 173 2.34 -25.83 -15.11
C SER A 173 2.86 -27.27 -15.20
N GLY A 174 3.13 -27.89 -14.05
CA GLY A 174 3.52 -29.30 -13.95
C GLY A 174 2.39 -30.29 -14.24
N LEU A 175 1.12 -29.87 -14.15
CA LEU A 175 -0.04 -30.73 -14.43
C LEU A 175 -0.31 -30.86 -15.94
N ASP A 176 -0.10 -29.78 -16.71
CA ASP A 176 -0.29 -29.78 -18.18
C ASP A 176 0.79 -30.60 -18.91
N THR A 177 2.03 -30.56 -18.42
CA THR A 177 3.15 -31.36 -18.97
C THR A 177 3.07 -32.87 -18.65
N GLY A 178 2.18 -33.28 -17.74
CA GLY A 178 1.95 -34.69 -17.39
C GLY A 178 0.90 -35.41 -18.24
N ALA A 179 0.07 -34.68 -18.99
CA ALA A 179 -1.00 -35.27 -19.80
C ALA A 179 -0.54 -35.82 -21.16
N ASP A 180 0.64 -35.41 -21.64
CA ASP A 180 1.21 -35.84 -22.93
C ASP A 180 2.31 -36.91 -22.82
N ALA A 181 2.57 -37.45 -21.62
CA ALA A 181 3.44 -38.60 -21.44
C ALA A 181 2.71 -39.90 -21.85
N ALA A 182 2.68 -40.18 -23.15
CA ALA A 182 2.23 -41.47 -23.69
C ALA A 182 2.97 -42.64 -23.01
N PRO A 183 2.29 -43.77 -22.71
CA PRO A 183 2.95 -44.91 -22.09
C PRO A 183 3.84 -45.59 -23.13
N GLY A 184 5.15 -45.34 -23.02
CA GLY A 184 6.18 -46.09 -23.73
C GLY A 184 6.10 -47.57 -23.36
N THR A 185 5.99 -48.41 -24.39
CA THR A 185 6.07 -49.87 -24.32
C THR A 185 7.35 -50.33 -23.64
N GLY A 186 7.23 -50.90 -22.45
CA GLY A 186 8.30 -51.58 -21.73
C GLY A 186 7.82 -52.92 -21.19
N THR A 187 8.14 -53.99 -21.90
CA THR A 187 7.98 -55.39 -21.48
C THR A 187 8.98 -55.76 -20.38
N GLY A 188 8.49 -56.49 -19.36
CA GLY A 188 9.27 -57.13 -18.28
C GLY A 188 8.95 -56.50 -16.92
N GLU A 189 8.76 -57.20 -15.80
CA GLU A 189 8.66 -58.61 -15.46
C GLU A 189 8.01 -58.67 -14.05
N THR A 190 7.32 -59.77 -13.77
CA THR A 190 6.62 -60.15 -12.53
C THR A 190 7.39 -59.88 -11.22
N THR A 191 6.69 -59.42 -10.17
CA THR A 191 6.75 -60.05 -8.82
C THR A 191 5.52 -59.72 -7.97
N THR A 192 4.87 -60.80 -7.56
CA THR A 192 3.72 -60.97 -6.66
C THR A 192 4.08 -60.73 -5.18
N THR A 193 3.12 -60.25 -4.37
CA THR A 193 2.67 -60.75 -3.03
C THR A 193 1.64 -59.75 -2.46
N GLY A 194 0.33 -60.03 -2.44
CA GLY A 194 -0.45 -60.61 -1.32
C GLY A 194 -0.81 -59.54 -0.25
N THR A 195 -2.06 -59.22 0.12
CA THR A 195 -3.13 -60.12 0.63
C THR A 195 -4.44 -59.32 0.86
N GLY A 196 -5.61 -59.94 0.55
CA GLY A 196 -7.02 -59.74 0.99
C GLY A 196 -7.53 -58.38 1.51
N THR A 197 -8.69 -57.88 1.08
CA THR A 197 -10.00 -58.47 1.42
C THR A 197 -11.11 -57.87 0.54
N GLN A 198 -11.96 -58.72 -0.06
CA GLN A 198 -13.19 -58.35 -0.76
C GLN A 198 -14.30 -58.04 0.24
N GLY A 199 -14.90 -56.85 0.11
CA GLY A 199 -16.20 -56.51 0.66
C GLY A 199 -17.12 -56.07 -0.48
N SER A 200 -17.99 -56.97 -0.91
CA SER A 200 -19.02 -56.75 -1.92
C SER A 200 -20.17 -55.91 -1.35
N GLY A 201 -20.37 -54.71 -1.90
CA GLY A 201 -21.53 -53.86 -1.69
C GLY A 201 -21.79 -53.01 -2.93
N GLN A 202 -22.72 -53.44 -3.76
CA GLN A 202 -23.12 -52.80 -5.00
C GLN A 202 -24.35 -51.91 -4.75
N GLY A 203 -24.28 -50.64 -5.16
CA GLY A 203 -25.45 -49.84 -5.55
C GLY A 203 -25.80 -48.63 -4.67
N SER A 204 -25.26 -47.46 -5.03
CA SER A 204 -26.06 -46.25 -5.25
C SER A 204 -25.21 -45.26 -6.05
N GLY A 205 -25.58 -45.05 -7.31
CA GLY A 205 -24.90 -44.16 -8.23
C GLY A 205 -25.06 -42.71 -7.81
N GLY A 206 -23.94 -42.08 -7.47
CA GLY A 206 -23.72 -40.66 -7.62
C GLY A 206 -22.35 -40.52 -8.28
N THR A 207 -22.32 -40.23 -9.58
CA THR A 207 -21.12 -39.71 -10.23
C THR A 207 -20.80 -38.37 -9.56
N ALA A 208 -19.94 -38.41 -8.55
CA ALA A 208 -19.20 -37.22 -8.14
C ALA A 208 -18.46 -36.76 -9.40
N GLY A 209 -18.89 -35.62 -9.95
CA GLY A 209 -18.21 -35.00 -11.08
C GLY A 209 -16.74 -34.87 -10.72
N ALA A 210 -15.85 -35.32 -11.60
CA ALA A 210 -14.44 -35.04 -11.47
C ALA A 210 -14.31 -33.52 -11.28
N ALA A 211 -13.67 -33.09 -10.18
CA ALA A 211 -13.42 -31.68 -9.95
C ALA A 211 -12.65 -31.14 -11.15
N ASP A 212 -13.10 -30.00 -11.69
CA ASP A 212 -12.40 -29.30 -12.75
C ASP A 212 -11.02 -28.87 -12.19
N PRO A 213 -9.88 -29.37 -12.73
CA PRO A 213 -8.55 -29.08 -12.20
C PRO A 213 -8.26 -27.58 -12.16
N THR A 214 -8.87 -26.79 -13.06
CA THR A 214 -8.77 -25.32 -13.06
C THR A 214 -9.48 -24.71 -11.84
N SER A 215 -10.60 -25.29 -11.40
CA SER A 215 -11.34 -24.81 -10.22
C SER A 215 -10.60 -25.07 -8.91
N GLU A 216 -9.95 -26.23 -8.78
CA GLU A 216 -9.12 -26.54 -7.61
C GLU A 216 -7.90 -25.62 -7.55
N ALA A 217 -7.24 -25.42 -8.69
CA ALA A 217 -6.08 -24.56 -8.76
C ALA A 217 -6.41 -23.07 -8.59
N GLY A 218 -7.57 -22.61 -9.09
CA GLY A 218 -8.09 -21.26 -8.82
C GLY A 218 -8.33 -21.02 -7.33
N THR A 219 -8.80 -22.04 -6.59
CA THR A 219 -8.96 -21.97 -5.14
C THR A 219 -7.61 -21.84 -4.44
N LEU A 220 -6.61 -22.64 -4.83
CA LEU A 220 -5.27 -22.54 -4.25
C LEU A 220 -4.64 -21.17 -4.48
N LEU A 221 -4.78 -20.59 -5.68
CA LEU A 221 -4.29 -19.24 -5.99
C LEU A 221 -4.98 -18.18 -5.13
N ALA A 222 -6.31 -18.22 -5.02
CA ALA A 222 -7.06 -17.31 -4.17
C ALA A 222 -6.63 -17.39 -2.70
N GLU A 223 -6.39 -18.59 -2.17
CA GLU A 223 -5.88 -18.77 -0.80
C GLU A 223 -4.51 -18.12 -0.62
N GLN A 224 -3.62 -18.18 -1.62
CA GLN A 224 -2.32 -17.53 -1.54
C GLN A 224 -2.45 -16.01 -1.64
N ALA A 225 -3.29 -15.52 -2.56
CA ALA A 225 -3.58 -14.09 -2.74
C ALA A 225 -4.29 -13.47 -1.52
N ALA A 226 -5.05 -14.23 -0.74
CA ALA A 226 -5.66 -13.75 0.50
C ALA A 226 -4.65 -13.21 1.52
N ARG A 227 -3.38 -13.66 1.47
CA ARG A 227 -2.29 -13.10 2.29
C ARG A 227 -1.94 -11.67 1.89
N LEU A 228 -2.04 -11.34 0.60
CA LEU A 228 -1.82 -10.00 0.09
C LEU A 228 -2.93 -9.07 0.59
N VAL A 229 -4.19 -9.51 0.50
CA VAL A 229 -5.34 -8.75 1.04
C VAL A 229 -5.21 -8.54 2.55
N ALA A 230 -4.87 -9.60 3.29
CA ALA A 230 -4.65 -9.49 4.73
C ALA A 230 -3.49 -8.55 5.09
N SER A 231 -2.47 -8.44 4.23
CA SER A 231 -1.33 -7.55 4.47
C SER A 231 -1.72 -6.08 4.51
N ASP A 232 -2.68 -5.66 3.69
CA ASP A 232 -3.15 -4.27 3.64
C ASP A 232 -3.96 -3.94 4.88
N VAL A 233 -4.82 -4.87 5.32
CA VAL A 233 -5.55 -4.75 6.60
C VAL A 233 -4.56 -4.65 7.77
N VAL A 234 -3.52 -5.49 7.81
CA VAL A 234 -2.49 -5.44 8.86
C VAL A 234 -1.72 -4.10 8.82
N TYR A 235 -1.39 -3.60 7.63
CA TYR A 235 -0.71 -2.31 7.47
C TYR A 235 -1.58 -1.17 8.01
N GLU A 236 -2.85 -1.11 7.61
CA GLU A 236 -3.78 -0.04 8.02
C GLU A 236 -4.06 -0.09 9.53
N ASP A 237 -4.48 -1.26 10.04
CA ASP A 237 -4.99 -1.40 11.41
C ASP A 237 -3.90 -1.45 12.47
N LEU A 238 -2.73 -2.02 12.16
CA LEU A 238 -1.68 -2.25 13.17
C LEU A 238 -0.48 -1.30 13.03
N PHE A 239 -0.22 -0.78 11.83
CA PHE A 239 0.82 0.22 11.61
C PHE A 239 0.25 1.63 11.47
N GLN A 240 -0.63 1.87 10.50
CA GLN A 240 -0.98 3.22 10.07
C GLN A 240 -1.77 3.98 11.14
N ALA A 241 -2.95 3.46 11.51
CA ALA A 241 -3.81 4.12 12.49
C ALA A 241 -3.14 4.24 13.88
N PRO A 242 -2.50 3.18 14.43
CA PRO A 242 -1.81 3.30 15.72
C PRO A 242 -0.59 4.22 15.67
N SER A 243 0.11 4.33 14.54
CA SER A 243 1.23 5.28 14.42
C SER A 243 0.74 6.72 14.47
N ALA A 244 -0.41 7.01 13.85
CA ALA A 244 -1.01 8.35 13.88
C ALA A 244 -1.42 8.73 15.32
N GLU A 245 -1.98 7.79 16.08
CA GLU A 245 -2.28 7.98 17.50
C GLU A 245 -1.02 8.27 18.31
N VAL A 246 0.03 7.45 18.17
CA VAL A 246 1.32 7.69 18.84
C VAL A 246 1.90 9.05 18.46
N MET A 247 1.90 9.43 17.19
CA MET A 247 2.39 10.76 16.77
C MET A 247 1.62 11.90 17.44
N SER A 248 0.29 11.79 17.50
CA SER A 248 -0.57 12.75 18.18
C SER A 248 -0.27 12.84 19.69
N GLU A 249 -0.15 11.71 20.39
CA GLU A 249 0.26 11.66 21.80
C GLU A 249 1.64 12.28 22.04
N GLN A 250 2.52 12.16 21.06
CA GLN A 250 3.87 12.71 21.09
C GLN A 250 3.92 14.19 20.68
N GLY A 251 2.78 14.81 20.34
CA GLY A 251 2.69 16.21 19.91
C GLY A 251 3.29 16.48 18.53
N VAL A 252 3.46 15.44 17.71
CA VAL A 252 4.02 15.53 16.36
C VAL A 252 2.86 15.57 15.36
N SER A 253 2.87 16.58 14.49
CA SER A 253 1.93 16.68 13.37
C SER A 253 2.52 16.03 12.12
N GLY A 254 1.69 15.32 11.34
CA GLY A 254 2.11 14.69 10.10
C GLY A 254 1.18 13.55 9.70
N ALA A 255 1.16 13.22 8.42
CA ALA A 255 0.43 12.07 7.92
C ALA A 255 1.33 10.82 7.99
N VAL A 256 0.75 9.70 8.42
CA VAL A 256 1.39 8.39 8.27
C VAL A 256 1.16 7.91 6.84
N PRO A 257 2.21 7.52 6.09
CA PRO A 257 2.07 7.09 4.70
C PRO A 257 1.13 5.89 4.53
N THR A 258 0.31 5.93 3.47
CA THR A 258 -0.47 4.78 3.00
C THR A 258 0.41 3.81 2.20
N SER A 259 -0.02 2.56 2.08
CA SER A 259 0.60 1.56 1.21
C SER A 259 -0.40 0.47 0.90
N ASP A 260 -1.09 0.59 -0.23
CA ASP A 260 -2.06 -0.40 -0.71
C ASP A 260 -1.36 -1.34 -1.68
N PHE A 261 -1.29 -2.63 -1.34
CA PHE A 261 -0.64 -3.62 -2.20
C PHE A 261 -1.65 -4.28 -3.15
N VAL A 262 -2.85 -4.53 -2.68
CA VAL A 262 -3.95 -5.09 -3.48
C VAL A 262 -4.81 -3.95 -4.01
N THR A 263 -4.74 -3.74 -5.31
CA THR A 263 -5.53 -2.71 -6.01
C THR A 263 -6.88 -3.23 -6.51
N ASN A 264 -7.20 -4.50 -6.27
CA ASN A 264 -8.36 -5.16 -6.83
C ASN A 264 -8.89 -6.26 -5.89
N ALA A 265 -10.15 -6.18 -5.49
CA ALA A 265 -10.76 -7.18 -4.62
C ALA A 265 -10.77 -8.60 -5.22
N GLU A 266 -10.68 -8.71 -6.55
CA GLU A 266 -10.66 -9.98 -7.28
C GLU A 266 -9.45 -10.86 -6.98
N PHE A 267 -8.40 -10.34 -6.34
CA PHE A 267 -7.30 -11.17 -5.85
C PHE A 267 -7.77 -12.26 -4.89
N ALA A 268 -8.81 -12.02 -4.08
CA ALA A 268 -9.34 -13.03 -3.16
C ALA A 268 -10.36 -13.98 -3.81
N SER A 269 -10.76 -13.74 -5.06
CA SER A 269 -11.87 -14.45 -5.72
C SER A 269 -11.40 -15.74 -6.39
N PRO A 270 -11.85 -16.93 -5.94
CA PRO A 270 -11.52 -18.19 -6.61
C PRO A 270 -12.03 -18.23 -8.06
N ASN A 271 -13.15 -17.56 -8.34
CA ASN A 271 -13.73 -17.51 -9.68
C ASN A 271 -12.83 -16.71 -10.64
N SER A 272 -12.29 -15.58 -10.20
CA SER A 272 -11.42 -14.74 -11.03
C SER A 272 -10.11 -15.45 -11.33
N TRP A 273 -9.52 -16.14 -10.35
CA TRP A 273 -8.38 -17.02 -10.59
C TRP A 273 -8.69 -18.19 -11.53
N LYS A 274 -9.89 -18.78 -11.44
CA LYS A 274 -10.34 -19.81 -12.40
C LYS A 274 -10.38 -19.24 -13.83
N LEU A 275 -10.94 -18.05 -14.02
CA LEU A 275 -11.00 -17.40 -15.33
C LEU A 275 -9.60 -17.06 -15.87
N ILE A 276 -8.70 -16.59 -15.01
CA ILE A 276 -7.29 -16.35 -15.34
C ILE A 276 -6.63 -17.65 -15.82
N LEU A 277 -6.81 -18.75 -15.08
CA LEU A 277 -6.25 -20.05 -15.44
C LEU A 277 -6.88 -20.63 -16.71
N ASP A 278 -8.18 -20.51 -16.89
CA ASP A 278 -8.88 -20.89 -18.13
C ASP A 278 -8.31 -20.15 -19.34
N ARG A 279 -7.88 -18.89 -19.17
CA ARG A 279 -7.20 -18.10 -20.21
C ARG A 279 -5.76 -18.56 -20.43
N LEU A 280 -5.01 -18.84 -19.36
CA LEU A 280 -3.58 -19.20 -19.43
C LEU A 280 -3.34 -20.64 -19.95
N THR A 281 -4.28 -21.56 -19.71
CA THR A 281 -4.14 -22.99 -20.06
C THR A 281 -4.77 -23.37 -21.39
N LYS A 282 -5.57 -22.48 -22.00
CA LYS A 282 -6.05 -22.69 -23.37
C LYS A 282 -4.90 -22.38 -24.34
N PRO A 283 -4.68 -23.22 -25.38
CA PRO A 283 -3.75 -22.86 -26.44
C PRO A 283 -4.14 -21.48 -26.96
N PRO A 284 -3.16 -20.62 -27.34
CA PRO A 284 -3.44 -19.27 -27.77
C PRO A 284 -4.31 -19.30 -29.04
N ALA A 285 -5.63 -19.33 -28.86
CA ALA A 285 -6.47 -18.51 -29.69
C ALA A 285 -6.01 -17.09 -29.37
N ALA A 286 -5.43 -16.42 -30.37
CA ALA A 286 -4.94 -15.05 -30.29
C ALA A 286 -5.82 -14.24 -29.33
N GLY A 287 -5.21 -13.62 -28.31
CA GLY A 287 -5.88 -12.98 -27.17
C GLY A 287 -7.24 -12.42 -27.55
N GLY A 288 -8.29 -12.98 -26.91
CA GLY A 288 -9.70 -12.78 -27.27
C GLY A 288 -10.11 -11.31 -27.34
N LEU A 289 -11.36 -11.04 -27.70
CA LEU A 289 -11.78 -9.65 -27.90
C LEU A 289 -11.52 -8.83 -26.62
N HIS A 290 -10.92 -7.66 -26.78
CA HIS A 290 -10.80 -6.66 -25.72
C HIS A 290 -11.80 -5.56 -25.99
N GLY A 291 -12.43 -5.05 -24.94
CA GLY A 291 -13.14 -3.79 -25.06
C GLY A 291 -14.32 -3.61 -24.14
N ASN A 292 -14.58 -2.34 -23.86
CA ASN A 292 -15.65 -1.90 -22.98
C ASN A 292 -16.69 -1.14 -23.78
N ARG A 293 -17.92 -1.10 -23.30
CA ARG A 293 -18.98 -0.27 -23.87
C ARG A 293 -19.73 0.47 -22.79
N ILE A 294 -20.16 1.68 -23.12
CA ILE A 294 -21.15 2.39 -22.29
C ILE A 294 -22.50 1.75 -22.57
N ALA A 295 -23.01 1.00 -21.61
CA ALA A 295 -24.30 0.31 -21.70
C ALA A 295 -25.47 1.28 -21.49
N ALA A 296 -25.43 2.07 -20.41
CA ALA A 296 -26.48 3.04 -20.08
C ALA A 296 -25.92 4.23 -19.29
N VAL A 297 -26.64 5.36 -19.32
CA VAL A 297 -26.36 6.52 -18.47
C VAL A 297 -27.67 7.01 -17.89
N ARG A 298 -27.77 7.14 -16.57
CA ARG A 298 -28.94 7.66 -15.85
C ARG A 298 -28.55 8.89 -15.04
N TRP A 299 -29.49 9.80 -14.84
CA TRP A 299 -29.29 10.96 -13.98
C TRP A 299 -30.07 10.80 -12.69
N LEU A 300 -29.50 11.22 -11.56
CA LEU A 300 -30.14 11.15 -10.24
C LEU A 300 -30.54 12.55 -9.76
N PRO A 301 -31.68 12.67 -9.02
CA PRO A 301 -32.54 11.59 -8.55
C PRO A 301 -33.59 11.09 -9.58
N GLY A 302 -33.59 11.60 -10.81
CA GLY A 302 -34.61 11.25 -11.81
C GLY A 302 -34.71 9.76 -12.14
N GLY A 303 -33.57 9.04 -12.12
CA GLY A 303 -33.46 7.61 -12.38
C GLY A 303 -33.70 7.20 -13.85
N GLU A 304 -34.03 8.17 -14.71
CA GLU A 304 -34.32 7.95 -16.12
C GLU A 304 -33.02 7.79 -16.91
N GLU A 305 -33.02 6.82 -17.83
CA GLU A 305 -31.92 6.65 -18.78
C GLU A 305 -31.94 7.78 -19.82
N LEU A 306 -30.78 8.36 -20.06
CA LEU A 306 -30.60 9.42 -21.04
C LEU A 306 -30.72 8.83 -22.45
N SER A 307 -31.50 9.49 -23.30
CA SER A 307 -31.59 9.20 -24.72
C SER A 307 -30.40 9.78 -25.48
N ARG A 308 -29.75 8.97 -26.32
CA ARG A 308 -28.68 9.42 -27.23
C ARG A 308 -29.21 10.22 -28.43
N THR A 309 -30.51 10.10 -28.73
CA THR A 309 -31.12 10.68 -29.94
C THR A 309 -32.11 11.79 -29.64
N GLU A 310 -32.59 11.89 -28.40
CA GLU A 310 -33.58 12.87 -27.98
C GLU A 310 -33.00 13.85 -26.95
N GLU A 311 -33.69 14.95 -26.74
CA GLU A 311 -33.33 15.93 -25.71
C GLU A 311 -33.72 15.42 -24.33
N ASN A 312 -32.76 15.47 -23.40
CA ASN A 312 -32.95 15.04 -22.03
C ASN A 312 -33.13 16.26 -21.12
N THR A 313 -34.20 16.30 -20.34
CA THR A 313 -34.40 17.35 -19.33
C THR A 313 -33.90 16.84 -17.99
N VAL A 314 -32.89 17.50 -17.44
CA VAL A 314 -32.25 17.09 -16.18
C VAL A 314 -32.50 18.17 -15.14
N GLN A 315 -33.10 17.81 -14.02
CA GLN A 315 -33.31 18.74 -12.91
C GLN A 315 -32.01 18.88 -12.12
N ALA A 316 -31.39 20.06 -12.18
CA ALA A 316 -30.18 20.27 -11.41
C ALA A 316 -30.53 20.49 -9.93
N SER A 317 -29.77 19.83 -9.07
CA SER A 317 -29.83 19.95 -7.61
C SER A 317 -28.43 19.79 -7.03
N ASP A 318 -28.30 19.99 -5.72
CA ASP A 318 -27.09 19.65 -4.96
C ASP A 318 -26.80 18.14 -4.93
N ARG A 319 -27.80 17.30 -5.22
CA ARG A 319 -27.70 15.84 -5.32
C ARG A 319 -27.63 15.34 -6.77
N LEU A 320 -27.41 16.23 -7.72
CA LEU A 320 -27.27 15.83 -9.11
C LEU A 320 -26.08 14.90 -9.26
N ALA A 321 -26.34 13.69 -9.71
CA ALA A 321 -25.33 12.69 -10.03
C ALA A 321 -25.68 11.98 -11.33
N PHE A 322 -24.70 11.27 -11.90
CA PHE A 322 -24.92 10.40 -13.05
C PHE A 322 -24.39 9.00 -12.77
N GLU A 323 -25.25 8.00 -12.97
CA GLU A 323 -24.87 6.59 -12.98
C GLU A 323 -24.53 6.20 -14.41
N VAL A 324 -23.36 5.62 -14.62
CA VAL A 324 -22.91 5.12 -15.93
C VAL A 324 -22.66 3.63 -15.80
N ASP A 325 -23.41 2.83 -16.55
CA ASP A 325 -23.18 1.39 -16.66
C ASP A 325 -22.12 1.14 -17.74
N VAL A 326 -20.99 0.55 -17.36
CA VAL A 326 -19.91 0.15 -18.25
C VAL A 326 -19.87 -1.37 -18.30
N GLU A 327 -20.05 -1.93 -19.50
CA GLU A 327 -20.02 -3.37 -19.71
C GLU A 327 -18.74 -3.76 -20.43
N ASN A 328 -18.10 -4.83 -19.95
CA ASN A 328 -17.03 -5.47 -20.67
C ASN A 328 -17.61 -6.33 -21.80
N SER A 329 -17.44 -5.84 -23.02
CA SER A 329 -17.94 -6.46 -24.25
C SER A 329 -16.95 -7.45 -24.89
N GLY A 330 -15.79 -7.63 -24.26
CA GLY A 330 -14.74 -8.56 -24.68
C GLY A 330 -14.82 -9.93 -24.01
N ASP A 331 -13.83 -10.77 -24.33
CA ASP A 331 -13.62 -12.12 -23.79
C ASP A 331 -12.62 -12.13 -22.62
N ASN A 332 -11.95 -11.00 -22.36
CA ASN A 332 -10.92 -10.87 -21.34
C ASN A 332 -11.40 -9.94 -20.24
N GLN A 333 -11.01 -10.20 -18.98
CA GLN A 333 -11.23 -9.23 -17.91
C GLN A 333 -10.46 -7.95 -18.21
N GLU A 334 -11.12 -6.81 -18.03
CA GLU A 334 -10.51 -5.50 -18.20
C GLU A 334 -10.26 -4.88 -16.83
N THR A 335 -9.08 -4.31 -16.60
CA THR A 335 -8.71 -3.69 -15.32
C THR A 335 -8.30 -2.25 -15.49
N GLN A 336 -8.48 -1.45 -14.43
CA GLN A 336 -8.12 -0.03 -14.42
C GLN A 336 -8.81 0.73 -15.57
N VAL A 337 -10.11 0.49 -15.72
CA VAL A 337 -10.92 1.08 -16.78
C VAL A 337 -11.29 2.50 -16.36
N ASN A 338 -10.64 3.50 -16.98
CA ASN A 338 -10.90 4.91 -16.69
C ASN A 338 -12.16 5.38 -17.40
N VAL A 339 -13.10 5.92 -16.64
CA VAL A 339 -14.36 6.48 -17.13
C VAL A 339 -14.39 7.97 -16.82
N SER A 340 -14.64 8.78 -17.83
CA SER A 340 -14.75 10.23 -17.71
C SER A 340 -16.12 10.73 -18.12
N LEU A 341 -16.64 11.69 -17.37
CA LEU A 341 -17.86 12.43 -17.68
C LEU A 341 -17.52 13.90 -17.83
N THR A 342 -17.97 14.50 -18.93
CA THR A 342 -17.74 15.91 -19.25
C THR A 342 -19.04 16.62 -19.65
N ILE A 343 -19.38 17.72 -18.98
CA ILE A 343 -20.45 18.64 -19.37
C ILE A 343 -19.81 19.83 -20.11
N GLN A 344 -20.07 19.92 -21.42
CA GLN A 344 -19.44 20.89 -22.33
C GLN A 344 -20.07 22.28 -22.24
N GLN A 345 -19.93 22.94 -21.10
CA GLN A 345 -20.42 24.29 -20.89
C GLN A 345 -19.32 25.35 -21.03
N SER A 346 -19.74 26.62 -21.14
CA SER A 346 -18.85 27.79 -21.20
C SER A 346 -19.03 28.67 -19.95
N PRO A 347 -17.96 29.29 -19.41
CA PRO A 347 -16.61 29.41 -19.98
C PRO A 347 -15.69 28.19 -19.74
N GLN A 348 -16.05 27.27 -18.85
CA GLN A 348 -15.24 26.10 -18.52
C GLN A 348 -16.11 24.84 -18.42
N PRO A 349 -15.71 23.72 -19.05
CA PRO A 349 -16.43 22.46 -18.92
C PRO A 349 -16.31 21.89 -17.51
N LEU A 350 -17.30 21.12 -17.09
CA LEU A 350 -17.24 20.32 -15.87
C LEU A 350 -16.74 18.93 -16.27
N ARG A 351 -15.67 18.43 -15.64
CA ARG A 351 -15.10 17.11 -15.93
C ARG A 351 -14.86 16.36 -14.63
N LYS A 352 -15.18 15.07 -14.62
CA LYS A 352 -14.90 14.14 -13.53
C LYS A 352 -14.44 12.81 -14.10
N GLU A 353 -13.58 12.12 -13.37
CA GLU A 353 -13.02 10.82 -13.72
C GLU A 353 -13.22 9.87 -12.55
N VAL A 354 -13.54 8.63 -12.88
CA VAL A 354 -13.67 7.50 -11.96
C VAL A 354 -13.02 6.31 -12.64
N THR A 355 -12.26 5.52 -11.89
CA THR A 355 -11.62 4.30 -12.38
C THR A 355 -12.38 3.09 -11.85
N ILE A 356 -12.67 2.13 -12.72
CA ILE A 356 -13.18 0.81 -12.34
C ILE A 356 -11.98 -0.13 -12.23
N ASP A 357 -11.83 -0.78 -11.09
CA ASP A 357 -10.65 -1.62 -10.81
C ASP A 357 -10.59 -2.84 -11.73
N ALA A 358 -11.72 -3.51 -11.94
CA ALA A 358 -11.87 -4.61 -12.87
C ALA A 358 -13.33 -4.83 -13.32
N ILE A 359 -13.50 -5.41 -14.51
CA ILE A 359 -14.79 -5.82 -15.06
C ILE A 359 -14.61 -7.17 -15.76
N ASN A 360 -15.30 -8.22 -15.31
CA ASN A 360 -15.20 -9.55 -15.94
C ASN A 360 -15.88 -9.58 -17.32
N PRO A 361 -15.53 -10.54 -18.20
CA PRO A 361 -16.19 -10.70 -19.50
C PRO A 361 -17.72 -10.81 -19.37
N GLY A 362 -18.46 -9.94 -20.06
CA GLY A 362 -19.93 -9.90 -20.04
C GLY A 362 -20.55 -9.32 -18.75
N GLU A 363 -19.73 -8.88 -17.80
CA GLU A 363 -20.17 -8.15 -16.61
C GLU A 363 -20.36 -6.66 -16.92
N ALA A 364 -21.27 -6.01 -16.19
CA ALA A 364 -21.46 -4.58 -16.20
C ALA A 364 -21.25 -4.01 -14.80
N GLU A 365 -20.42 -2.97 -14.72
CA GLU A 365 -20.14 -2.21 -13.50
C GLU A 365 -20.76 -0.81 -13.60
N THR A 366 -21.31 -0.32 -12.49
CA THR A 366 -21.93 1.00 -12.44
C THR A 366 -20.99 1.98 -11.74
N VAL A 367 -20.59 3.04 -12.43
CA VAL A 367 -19.85 4.17 -11.82
C VAL A 367 -20.77 5.35 -11.54
N LEU A 368 -20.59 5.93 -10.36
CA LEU A 368 -21.36 7.07 -9.90
C LEU A 368 -20.51 8.35 -9.97
N PHE A 369 -21.00 9.34 -10.70
CA PHE A 369 -20.39 10.67 -10.81
C PHE A 369 -21.15 11.69 -9.96
N GLU A 370 -20.58 12.05 -8.82
CA GLU A 370 -21.07 13.09 -7.90
C GLU A 370 -20.18 14.34 -7.93
N ASP A 371 -20.62 15.42 -7.27
CA ASP A 371 -19.86 16.66 -7.07
C ASP A 371 -19.32 17.29 -8.36
N LEU A 372 -20.13 17.27 -9.42
CA LEU A 372 -19.76 17.77 -10.75
C LEU A 372 -19.61 19.30 -10.83
N GLY A 373 -19.99 20.03 -9.78
CA GLY A 373 -20.10 21.48 -9.79
C GLY A 373 -21.45 21.96 -10.32
N THR A 374 -21.55 23.24 -10.68
CA THR A 374 -22.83 23.87 -11.08
C THR A 374 -22.99 23.91 -12.59
N PRO A 375 -23.99 23.20 -13.17
CA PRO A 375 -24.27 23.27 -14.59
C PRO A 375 -24.96 24.58 -14.98
N SER A 376 -24.82 24.95 -16.26
CA SER A 376 -25.48 26.11 -16.85
C SER A 376 -26.94 25.80 -17.19
N PHE A 377 -27.87 26.61 -16.69
CA PHE A 377 -29.30 26.39 -16.81
C PHE A 377 -29.89 26.96 -18.10
N GLY A 378 -30.66 26.16 -18.83
CA GLY A 378 -31.44 26.58 -20.00
C GLY A 378 -30.85 26.22 -21.37
N PRO A 379 -29.57 26.50 -21.67
CA PRO A 379 -28.96 26.09 -22.93
C PRO A 379 -28.92 24.58 -23.11
N ARG A 380 -28.99 24.16 -24.38
CA ARG A 380 -28.63 22.79 -24.78
C ARG A 380 -27.14 22.61 -24.57
N THR A 381 -26.79 21.63 -23.74
CA THR A 381 -25.40 21.30 -23.40
C THR A 381 -25.14 19.85 -23.78
N ILE A 382 -23.92 19.55 -24.22
CA ILE A 382 -23.51 18.17 -24.47
C ILE A 382 -22.93 17.59 -23.18
N LEU A 383 -23.54 16.52 -22.70
CA LEU A 383 -22.94 15.62 -21.74
C LEU A 383 -22.24 14.51 -22.52
N LYS A 384 -20.93 14.38 -22.34
CA LYS A 384 -20.10 13.38 -22.97
C LYS A 384 -19.57 12.42 -21.92
N VAL A 385 -19.77 11.13 -22.15
CA VAL A 385 -19.16 10.05 -21.37
C VAL A 385 -18.13 9.36 -22.25
N THR A 386 -16.97 9.05 -21.69
CA THR A 386 -15.89 8.35 -22.39
C THR A 386 -15.24 7.33 -21.46
N VAL A 387 -15.23 6.07 -21.89
CA VAL A 387 -14.41 5.01 -21.33
C VAL A 387 -13.09 5.02 -22.10
N GLU A 388 -11.95 5.11 -21.42
CA GLU A 388 -10.66 5.06 -22.11
C GLU A 388 -10.47 3.67 -22.74
N PRO A 389 -10.02 3.60 -24.01
CA PRO A 389 -9.76 2.32 -24.64
C PRO A 389 -8.71 1.51 -23.90
N VAL A 390 -8.96 0.22 -23.76
CA VAL A 390 -8.01 -0.73 -23.15
C VAL A 390 -7.00 -1.24 -24.18
N ALA A 391 -5.87 -1.76 -23.72
CA ALA A 391 -4.84 -2.27 -24.61
C ALA A 391 -5.38 -3.45 -25.45
N GLY A 392 -5.27 -3.34 -26.78
CA GLY A 392 -5.76 -4.37 -27.70
C GLY A 392 -7.23 -4.21 -28.11
N GLU A 393 -7.96 -3.22 -27.59
CA GLU A 393 -9.32 -2.92 -28.03
C GLU A 393 -9.33 -2.39 -29.47
N GLU A 394 -9.92 -3.16 -30.39
CA GLU A 394 -10.01 -2.78 -31.80
C GLU A 394 -11.21 -1.86 -32.09
N ASN A 395 -12.33 -2.09 -31.41
CA ASN A 395 -13.53 -1.28 -31.57
C ASN A 395 -13.64 -0.29 -30.43
N THR A 396 -13.27 0.97 -30.69
CA THR A 396 -13.34 2.04 -29.69
C THR A 396 -14.57 2.96 -29.86
N ASN A 397 -15.46 2.64 -30.82
CA ASN A 397 -16.58 3.52 -31.18
C ASN A 397 -17.72 3.48 -30.15
N ASN A 398 -17.79 2.40 -29.38
CA ASN A 398 -18.74 2.13 -28.30
C ASN A 398 -18.25 2.66 -26.93
N ASN A 399 -17.05 3.24 -26.89
CA ASN A 399 -16.45 3.77 -25.67
C ASN A 399 -16.83 5.23 -25.42
N THR A 400 -17.47 5.90 -26.39
CA THR A 400 -17.93 7.27 -26.24
C THR A 400 -19.44 7.35 -26.45
N ALA A 401 -20.12 8.08 -25.57
CA ALA A 401 -21.54 8.41 -25.71
C ALA A 401 -21.74 9.90 -25.46
N GLU A 402 -22.56 10.54 -26.29
CA GLU A 402 -22.94 11.94 -26.17
C GLU A 402 -24.45 12.07 -26.02
N TYR A 403 -24.86 12.96 -25.13
CA TYR A 403 -26.25 13.19 -24.77
C TYR A 403 -26.52 14.70 -24.81
N VAL A 404 -27.59 15.09 -25.49
CA VAL A 404 -28.07 16.48 -25.43
C VAL A 404 -28.88 16.62 -24.15
N VAL A 405 -28.39 17.44 -23.22
CA VAL A 405 -29.04 17.70 -21.93
C VAL A 405 -29.44 19.17 -21.82
N ILE A 406 -30.58 19.42 -21.19
CA ILE A 406 -31.05 20.74 -20.80
C ILE A 406 -31.22 20.71 -19.29
N PHE A 407 -30.39 21.48 -18.59
CA PHE A 407 -30.50 21.61 -17.14
C PHE A 407 -31.58 22.62 -16.78
N THR A 408 -32.56 22.18 -16.00
CA THR A 408 -33.62 23.01 -15.45
C THR A 408 -33.45 23.16 -13.94
N PHE A 409 -34.09 24.17 -13.37
CA PHE A 409 -34.21 24.25 -11.92
C PHE A 409 -35.03 23.05 -11.41
N GLY A 410 -34.50 22.36 -10.41
CA GLY A 410 -35.24 21.35 -9.63
C GLY A 410 -36.22 21.97 -8.64
#